data_AF-A0A523GPT5-F1
#
_entry.id   AF-A0A523GPT5-F1
#
_cell.length_a   1.000
_cell.length_b   1.000
_cell.length_c   1.000
_cell.angle_alpha   90.00
_cell.angle_beta   90.00
_cell.angle_gamma   90.00
#
_symmetry.space_group_name_H-M   'P 1'
#
loop_
_entity.id
_entity.type
_entity.pdbx_description
1 polymer ?
#
loop_
_entity_poly.entity_id
_entity_poly.type
_entity_poly.pdbx_seq_one_letter_code
_entity_poly.pdbx_strand_id
1 'polypeptide(L)'
;MARARSFLMTFLKIGVWIGALIPLGLLIDAYLSGALFFVDPIEQIQRKTGIAALILLFLTLAVTPFRRLTGWNKIIRFRRLLGLFVFFYASLHASS
;
A
#
# COMPACT_ATOMS: atom_id res chain seq x y z
N MET A 1 -23.84 -12.44 -17.34
CA MET A 1 -22.48 -11.85 -17.42
C MET A 1 -22.14 -10.81 -16.33
N ALA A 2 -23.09 -10.27 -15.55
CA ALA A 2 -22.82 -9.25 -14.53
C ALA A 2 -22.07 -9.76 -13.26
N ARG A 3 -22.16 -11.07 -12.95
CA ARG A 3 -21.55 -11.70 -11.76
C ARG A 3 -20.02 -11.81 -11.82
N ALA A 4 -19.45 -12.08 -13.00
CA ALA A 4 -18.00 -12.21 -13.19
C ALA A 4 -17.26 -10.88 -12.95
N ARG A 5 -17.89 -9.76 -13.32
CA ARG A 5 -17.35 -8.41 -13.14
C ARG A 5 -17.31 -7.97 -11.67
N SER A 6 -18.17 -8.50 -10.79
CA SER A 6 -18.10 -8.20 -9.35
C SER A 6 -17.02 -9.01 -8.65
N PHE A 7 -16.83 -10.27 -9.04
CA PHE A 7 -15.79 -11.15 -8.50
C PHE A 7 -14.38 -10.58 -8.74
N LEU A 8 -14.14 -10.06 -9.95
CA LEU A 8 -12.88 -9.41 -10.33
C LEU A 8 -12.59 -8.16 -9.46
N MET A 9 -13.62 -7.41 -9.08
CA MET A 9 -13.48 -6.22 -8.22
C MET A 9 -13.21 -6.58 -6.76
N THR A 10 -13.78 -7.68 -6.28
CA THR A 10 -13.48 -8.23 -4.96
C THR A 10 -12.03 -8.75 -4.92
N PHE A 11 -11.59 -9.47 -5.96
CA PHE A 11 -10.20 -9.92 -6.09
C PHE A 11 -9.19 -8.78 -6.17
N LEU A 12 -9.49 -7.71 -6.92
CA LEU A 12 -8.67 -6.50 -6.95
C LEU A 12 -8.62 -5.78 -5.60
N LYS A 13 -9.73 -5.76 -4.85
CA LYS A 13 -9.73 -5.23 -3.47
C LYS A 13 -8.84 -6.06 -2.58
N ILE A 14 -8.98 -7.38 -2.62
CA ILE A 14 -8.15 -8.31 -1.86
C ILE A 14 -6.67 -8.14 -2.23
N GLY A 15 -6.36 -7.99 -3.51
CA GLY A 15 -4.99 -7.72 -3.99
C GLY A 15 -4.42 -6.39 -3.47
N VAL A 16 -5.23 -5.34 -3.39
CA VAL A 16 -4.82 -4.07 -2.77
C VAL A 16 -4.62 -4.21 -1.25
N TRP A 17 -5.50 -4.93 -0.57
CA TRP A 17 -5.36 -5.22 0.85
C TRP A 17 -4.09 -6.03 1.15
N ILE A 18 -3.84 -7.09 0.37
CA ILE A 18 -2.63 -7.91 0.48
C ILE A 18 -1.39 -7.07 0.13
N GLY A 19 -1.43 -6.31 -0.97
CA GLY A 19 -0.34 -5.44 -1.41
C GLY A 19 0.01 -4.34 -0.40
N ALA A 20 -0.98 -3.77 0.30
CA ALA A 20 -0.77 -2.81 1.36
C ALA A 20 -0.25 -3.44 2.67
N LEU A 21 -0.40 -4.75 2.84
CA LEU A 21 0.19 -5.52 3.92
C LEU A 21 1.64 -5.95 3.63
N ILE A 22 2.08 -6.01 2.36
CA ILE A 22 3.46 -6.42 2.01
C ILE A 22 4.53 -5.57 2.73
N PRO A 23 4.45 -4.22 2.77
CA PRO A 23 5.44 -3.41 3.49
C PRO A 23 5.44 -3.70 5.00
N LEU A 24 4.27 -4.00 5.57
CA LEU A 24 4.09 -4.38 6.97
C LEU A 24 4.71 -5.75 7.26
N GLY A 25 4.51 -6.72 6.36
CA GLY A 25 5.12 -8.05 6.44
C GLY A 25 6.65 -8.01 6.34
N LEU A 26 7.20 -7.17 5.45
CA LEU A 26 8.64 -6.96 5.31
C LEU A 26 9.27 -6.19 6.50
N LEU A 27 8.45 -5.42 7.23
CA LEU A 27 8.84 -4.78 8.49
C LEU A 27 8.86 -5.81 9.63
N ILE A 28 7.83 -6.66 9.73
CA ILE A 28 7.75 -7.73 10.75
C ILE A 28 8.86 -8.77 10.53
N ASP A 29 9.11 -9.19 9.30
CA ASP A 29 10.17 -10.14 8.95
C ASP A 29 11.55 -9.58 9.31
N ALA A 30 11.82 -8.31 9.01
CA ALA A 30 13.07 -7.66 9.38
C ALA A 30 13.24 -7.45 10.89
N TYR A 31 12.14 -7.24 11.62
CA TYR A 31 12.13 -7.19 13.08
C TYR A 31 12.44 -8.57 13.69
N LEU A 32 11.82 -9.63 13.18
CA LEU A 32 12.01 -11.01 13.65
C LEU A 32 13.37 -11.60 13.25
N SER A 33 13.91 -11.21 12.09
CA SER A 33 15.20 -11.71 11.58
C SER A 33 16.43 -11.13 12.31
N GLY A 34 16.24 -10.23 13.28
CA GLY A 34 17.35 -9.57 13.98
C GLY A 34 18.15 -8.59 13.10
N ALA A 35 17.70 -8.29 11.88
CA ALA A 35 18.35 -7.33 10.98
C ALA A 35 18.34 -5.89 11.54
N LEU A 36 17.45 -5.62 12.50
CA LEU A 36 17.39 -4.38 13.26
C LEU A 36 18.46 -4.26 14.36
N PHE A 37 19.23 -5.31 14.67
CA PHE A 37 20.27 -5.29 15.71
C PHE A 37 21.63 -4.77 15.23
N PHE A 38 21.89 -4.72 13.92
CA PHE A 38 23.19 -4.33 13.35
C PHE A 38 23.25 -2.89 12.84
N VAL A 39 22.12 -2.19 12.72
CA VAL A 39 21.98 -0.82 12.18
C VAL A 39 20.87 -0.10 12.93
N ASP A 40 21.04 1.19 13.24
CA ASP A 40 20.14 2.02 14.05
C ASP A 40 18.65 1.68 13.82
N PRO A 41 18.00 0.96 14.76
CA PRO A 41 16.68 0.38 14.53
C PRO A 41 15.61 1.43 14.24
N ILE A 42 15.76 2.61 14.81
CA ILE A 42 14.87 3.76 14.61
C ILE A 42 14.97 4.25 13.16
N GLU A 43 16.19 4.41 12.63
CA GLU A 43 16.41 4.87 11.27
C GLU A 43 15.85 3.88 10.24
N GLN A 44 15.97 2.58 10.49
CA GLN A 44 15.39 1.54 9.63
C GLN A 44 13.86 1.56 9.61
N ILE A 45 13.22 1.70 10.77
CA ILE A 45 11.76 1.79 10.87
C ILE A 45 11.28 3.01 10.10
N GLN A 46 11.89 4.18 10.33
CA GLN A 46 11.51 5.42 9.70
C GLN A 46 11.73 5.40 8.18
N ARG A 47 12.84 4.82 7.69
CA ARG A 47 13.06 4.63 6.25
C ARG A 47 12.01 3.72 5.63
N LYS A 48 11.70 2.59 6.26
CA LYS A 48 10.74 1.62 5.72
C LYS A 48 9.31 2.14 5.71
N THR A 49 8.88 2.83 6.77
CA THR A 49 7.55 3.48 6.82
C THR A 49 7.43 4.58 5.77
N GLY A 50 8.48 5.37 5.57
CA GLY A 50 8.55 6.41 4.54
C GLY A 50 8.46 5.84 3.12
N ILE A 51 9.25 4.80 2.81
CA ILE A 51 9.20 4.11 1.51
C ILE A 51 7.81 3.50 1.27
N ALA A 52 7.20 2.87 2.27
CA ALA A 52 5.86 2.31 2.17
C ALA A 52 4.81 3.39 1.86
N ALA A 53 4.86 4.54 2.55
CA ALA A 53 3.98 5.67 2.29
C ALA A 53 4.12 6.20 0.85
N LEU A 54 5.35 6.36 0.35
CA LEU A 54 5.63 6.82 -1.01
C LEU A 54 5.12 5.85 -2.08
N ILE A 55 5.37 4.55 -1.92
CA ILE A 55 4.89 3.52 -2.86
C ILE A 55 3.36 3.54 -2.93
N LEU A 56 2.69 3.57 -1.78
CA LEU A 56 1.23 3.64 -1.72
C LEU A 56 0.68 4.94 -2.31
N LEU A 57 1.41 6.06 -2.15
CA LEU A 57 1.04 7.35 -2.73
C LEU A 57 1.12 7.30 -4.25
N PHE A 58 2.21 6.77 -4.81
CA PHE A 58 2.36 6.57 -6.25
C PHE A 58 1.30 5.63 -6.81
N LEU A 59 0.99 4.53 -6.11
CA LEU A 59 -0.13 3.64 -6.46
C LEU A 59 -1.46 4.40 -6.50
N THR A 60 -1.73 5.25 -5.49
CA THR A 60 -2.96 6.06 -5.42
C THR A 60 -3.07 7.05 -6.58
N LEU A 61 -1.94 7.67 -6.97
CA LEU A 61 -1.85 8.58 -8.10
C LEU A 61 -2.04 7.85 -9.42
N ALA A 62 -1.44 6.67 -9.58
CA ALA A 62 -1.52 5.81 -10.76
C ALA A 62 -2.95 5.33 -11.08
N VAL A 63 -3.86 5.33 -10.10
CA VAL A 63 -5.29 5.02 -10.31
C VAL A 63 -5.92 5.91 -11.39
N THR A 64 -5.53 7.19 -11.45
CA THR A 64 -6.11 8.16 -12.41
C THR A 64 -5.67 7.92 -13.86
N PRO A 65 -4.36 7.81 -14.19
CA PRO A 65 -3.94 7.46 -15.55
C PRO A 65 -4.39 6.04 -15.93
N PHE A 66 -4.40 5.09 -15.01
CA PHE A 66 -4.87 3.73 -15.30
C PHE A 66 -6.36 3.69 -15.67
N ARG A 67 -7.19 4.51 -15.02
CA ARG A 67 -8.59 4.71 -15.43
C ARG A 67 -8.68 5.29 -16.84
N ARG A 68 -7.84 6.27 -17.18
CA ARG A 68 -7.85 6.91 -18.52
C ARG A 68 -7.45 5.94 -19.63
N LEU A 69 -6.48 5.06 -19.38
CA LEU A 69 -6.02 4.06 -20.35
C LEU A 69 -7.02 2.91 -20.54
N THR A 70 -7.68 2.46 -19.47
CA THR A 70 -8.58 1.28 -19.50
C THR A 70 -10.06 1.62 -19.65
N GLY A 71 -10.44 2.90 -19.51
CA GLY A 71 -11.85 3.34 -19.49
C GLY A 71 -12.64 2.85 -18.27
N TRP A 72 -11.99 2.21 -17.30
CA TRP A 72 -12.69 1.43 -16.27
C TRP A 72 -13.03 2.29 -15.04
N ASN A 73 -14.19 2.95 -15.09
CA ASN A 73 -14.62 3.90 -14.04
C ASN A 73 -14.71 3.31 -12.62
N LYS A 74 -14.86 1.99 -12.45
CA LYS A 74 -15.02 1.38 -11.11
C LYS A 74 -13.73 1.38 -10.28
N ILE A 75 -12.57 1.55 -10.94
CA ILE A 75 -11.25 1.64 -10.30
C ILE A 75 -11.09 2.90 -9.44
N ILE A 76 -11.87 3.95 -9.69
CA ILE A 76 -11.82 5.18 -8.87
C ILE A 76 -12.18 4.95 -7.40
N ARG A 77 -12.98 3.91 -7.11
CA ARG A 77 -13.37 3.54 -5.74
C ARG A 77 -12.18 3.09 -4.89
N PHE A 78 -11.08 2.68 -5.52
CA PHE A 78 -9.87 2.24 -4.84
C PHE A 78 -8.98 3.41 -4.39
N ARG A 79 -9.11 4.62 -4.99
CA ARG A 79 -8.34 5.81 -4.56
C ARG A 79 -8.54 6.11 -3.08
N ARG A 80 -9.78 5.99 -2.58
CA ARG A 80 -10.10 6.31 -1.18
C ARG A 80 -9.47 5.32 -0.21
N LEU A 81 -9.51 4.03 -0.54
CA LEU A 81 -8.92 2.97 0.29
C LEU A 81 -7.39 3.08 0.31
N LEU A 82 -6.76 3.23 -0.86
CA LEU A 82 -5.31 3.43 -0.95
C LEU A 82 -4.86 4.69 -0.22
N GLY A 83 -5.58 5.80 -0.37
CA GLY A 83 -5.29 7.04 0.34
C GLY A 83 -5.36 6.90 1.87
N LEU A 84 -6.24 6.05 2.40
CA LEU A 84 -6.30 5.78 3.83
C LEU A 84 -5.04 5.04 4.33
N PHE A 85 -4.54 4.07 3.56
CA PHE A 85 -3.27 3.39 3.87
C PHE A 85 -2.07 4.32 3.73
N VAL A 86 -2.02 5.16 2.69
CA VAL A 86 -0.99 6.20 2.55
C VAL A 86 -0.96 7.08 3.79
N PHE A 87 -2.12 7.57 4.22
CA PHE A 87 -2.22 8.43 5.39
C PHE A 87 -1.73 7.72 6.66
N PHE A 88 -2.14 6.47 6.88
CA PHE A 88 -1.68 5.66 8.02
C PHE A 88 -0.15 5.51 8.06
N TYR A 89 0.48 5.10 6.96
CA TYR A 89 1.94 4.95 6.90
C TYR A 89 2.67 6.29 6.96
N ALA A 90 2.11 7.35 6.39
CA ALA A 90 2.67 8.70 6.47
C ALA A 90 2.61 9.25 7.90
N SER A 91 1.52 9.01 8.65
CA SER A 91 1.42 9.38 10.07
C SER A 91 2.40 8.58 10.93
N LEU A 92 2.60 7.30 10.66
CA LEU A 92 3.65 6.50 11.33
C LEU A 92 5.03 7.08 11.05
N HIS A 93 5.34 7.41 9.79
CA HIS A 93 6.61 8.02 9.41
C HIS A 93 6.84 9.41 10.03
N ALA A 94 5.78 10.21 10.16
CA ALA A 94 5.86 11.54 10.78
C ALA A 94 5.97 11.49 12.31
N SER A 95 5.56 10.39 12.94
CA SER A 95 5.63 10.19 14.39
C SER A 95 6.90 9.45 14.85
N SER A 96 7.62 8.80 13.94
CA SER A 96 8.93 8.17 14.17
C SER A 96 10.04 9.16 13.91
#